data_AF-A0A2X3ER42-F1
#
_entry.id   AF-A0A2X3ER42-F1
#
_cell.length_a   1.000
_cell.length_b   1.000
_cell.length_c   1.000
_cell.angle_alpha   90.00
_cell.angle_beta   90.00
_cell.angle_gamma   90.00
#
_symmetry.space_group_name_H-M   'P 1'
#
loop_
_entity.id
_entity.type
_entity.pdbx_description
1 polymer ?
#
loop_
_entity_poly.entity_id
_entity_poly.type
_entity_poly.pdbx_seq_one_letter_code
_entity_poly.pdbx_strand_id
1 'polypeptide(L)' 'MHGATCQFSYTHEFAPTVNWQQCVDVAVTAAINVVGAEKVDGNVAQMMISEDFGAFSAKNPRLFHLFRQRR' A
#
# COMPACT_ATOMS: atom_id res chain seq x y z
N MET A 1 -26.75 -19.48 30.55
CA MET A 1 -25.76 -18.38 30.68
C MET A 1 -24.57 -18.94 31.45
N HIS A 2 -23.39 -19.10 30.82
CA HIS A 2 -22.34 -20.03 31.30
C HIS A 2 -21.29 -19.44 32.27
N GLY A 3 -21.55 -18.35 32.97
CA GLY A 3 -20.69 -17.88 34.08
C GLY A 3 -19.24 -17.49 33.71
N ALA A 4 -18.88 -17.48 32.43
CA ALA A 4 -17.54 -17.12 31.98
C ALA A 4 -17.40 -15.60 31.82
N THR A 5 -16.33 -15.04 32.37
CA THR A 5 -15.88 -13.67 32.11
C THR A 5 -14.80 -13.68 31.03
N CYS A 6 -14.88 -12.76 30.07
CA CYS A 6 -13.88 -12.59 29.01
C CYS A 6 -13.34 -11.17 29.06
N GLN A 7 -12.02 -11.04 28.97
CA GLN A 7 -11.35 -9.75 28.85
C GLN A 7 -10.85 -9.60 27.42
N PHE A 8 -11.23 -8.50 26.76
CA PHE A 8 -10.88 -8.21 25.38
C PHE A 8 -9.99 -6.96 25.33
N SER A 9 -8.90 -7.04 24.58
CA SER A 9 -8.02 -5.90 24.28
C SER A 9 -7.90 -5.76 22.77
N TYR A 10 -7.98 -4.53 22.28
CA TYR A 10 -7.91 -4.21 20.86
C TYR A 10 -6.76 -3.24 20.59
N THR A 11 -5.85 -3.65 19.72
CA THR A 11 -4.67 -2.89 19.31
C THR A 11 -4.78 -2.54 17.82
N HIS A 12 -4.62 -1.26 17.48
CA HIS A 12 -4.57 -0.79 16.09
C HIS A 12 -3.14 -0.93 15.57
N GLU A 13 -2.83 -2.05 14.95
CA GLU A 13 -1.44 -2.38 14.59
C GLU A 13 -1.05 -1.91 13.18
N PHE A 14 -2.00 -1.78 12.25
CA PHE A 14 -1.70 -1.38 10.86
C PHE A 14 -2.72 -0.41 10.30
N ALA A 15 -2.23 0.71 9.76
CA ALA A 15 -3.02 1.65 8.97
C ALA A 15 -3.01 1.22 7.49
N PRO A 16 -4.11 1.42 6.74
CA PRO A 16 -4.13 1.09 5.32
C PRO A 16 -3.13 1.96 4.55
N THR A 17 -2.38 1.34 3.65
CA THR A 17 -1.47 2.05 2.74
C THR A 17 -2.26 2.71 1.61
N VAL A 18 -2.51 4.01 1.74
CA VAL A 18 -3.15 4.83 0.70
C VAL A 18 -2.09 5.65 -0.03
N ASN A 19 -2.04 5.50 -1.35
CA ASN A 19 -1.15 6.26 -2.22
C ASN A 19 -1.74 7.63 -2.54
N TRP A 20 -0.89 8.66 -2.56
CA TRP A 20 -1.30 10.02 -2.93
C TRP A 20 -1.22 10.17 -4.45
N GLN A 21 -2.28 10.65 -5.09
CA GLN A 21 -2.38 10.71 -6.56
C GLN A 21 -1.20 11.47 -7.19
N GLN A 22 -0.77 12.59 -6.59
CA GLN A 22 0.36 13.38 -7.06
C GLN A 22 1.67 12.56 -7.13
N CYS A 23 1.87 11.64 -6.19
CA CYS A 23 3.04 10.76 -6.17
C CYS A 23 2.89 9.60 -7.18
N VAL A 24 1.68 9.09 -7.36
CA VAL A 24 1.35 8.05 -8.36
C VAL A 24 1.75 8.54 -9.75
N ASP A 25 1.30 9.73 -10.15
CA ASP A 25 1.52 10.26 -11.49
C ASP A 25 3.01 10.44 -11.80
N VAL A 26 3.79 10.95 -10.84
CA VAL A 26 5.25 11.14 -10.96
C VAL A 26 5.95 9.80 -11.14
N ALA A 27 5.63 8.80 -10.31
CA ALA A 27 6.30 7.51 -10.38
C ALA A 27 5.91 6.69 -11.59
N VAL A 28 4.64 6.73 -12.02
CA VAL A 28 4.20 6.08 -13.26
C VAL A 28 4.93 6.70 -14.45
N THR A 29 5.01 8.04 -14.51
CA THR A 29 5.75 8.73 -15.58
C THR A 29 7.23 8.33 -15.58
N ALA A 30 7.87 8.32 -14.41
CA ALA A 30 9.27 7.90 -14.29
C ALA A 30 9.47 6.44 -14.71
N ALA A 31 8.59 5.53 -14.30
CA ALA A 31 8.66 4.12 -14.67
C ALA A 31 8.48 3.93 -16.19
N ILE A 32 7.52 4.62 -16.81
CA ILE A 32 7.30 4.56 -18.27
C ILE A 32 8.56 4.97 -19.02
N ASN A 33 9.23 6.05 -18.57
CA ASN A 33 10.46 6.53 -19.19
C ASN A 33 11.64 5.55 -19.07
N VAL A 34 11.65 4.68 -18.05
CA VAL A 34 12.76 3.75 -17.80
C VAL A 34 12.53 2.38 -18.46
N VAL A 35 11.33 1.81 -18.34
CA VAL A 35 11.07 0.42 -18.76
C VAL A 35 10.14 0.28 -19.96
N GLY A 36 9.54 1.38 -20.44
CA GLY A 36 8.54 1.40 -21.51
C GLY A 36 7.11 1.28 -20.98
N ALA A 37 6.16 1.92 -21.66
CA ALA A 37 4.76 1.97 -21.24
C ALA A 37 4.10 0.58 -21.21
N GLU A 38 4.53 -0.34 -22.06
CA GLU A 38 4.01 -1.70 -22.13
C GLU A 38 4.37 -2.57 -20.91
N LYS A 39 5.28 -2.09 -20.06
CA LYS A 39 5.74 -2.79 -18.84
C LYS A 39 5.29 -2.12 -17.55
N VAL A 40 4.50 -1.05 -17.63
CA VAL A 40 4.01 -0.30 -16.46
C VAL A 40 2.50 -0.39 -16.41
N ASP A 41 1.99 -0.90 -15.29
CA ASP A 41 0.58 -0.82 -14.94
C ASP A 41 0.40 0.18 -13.79
N GLY A 42 -0.22 1.32 -14.08
CA GLY A 42 -0.47 2.39 -13.11
C GLY A 42 -1.73 2.17 -12.27
N ASN A 43 -2.55 1.16 -12.57
CA ASN A 43 -3.84 0.93 -11.92
C ASN A 43 -4.01 -0.54 -11.51
N VAL A 44 -3.07 -1.00 -10.68
CA VAL A 44 -3.08 -2.35 -10.14
C VAL A 44 -4.15 -2.48 -9.05
N ALA A 45 -4.79 -3.65 -8.98
CA ALA A 45 -5.74 -3.98 -7.93
C ALA A 45 -5.13 -3.82 -6.52
N GLN A 46 -5.94 -3.37 -5.57
CA GLN A 46 -5.53 -3.23 -4.16
C GLN A 46 -5.12 -4.58 -3.59
N MET A 47 -4.00 -4.60 -2.87
CA MET A 47 -3.49 -5.81 -2.21
C MET A 47 -3.89 -5.79 -0.73
N MET A 48 -4.36 -6.93 -0.22
CA MET A 48 -4.76 -7.11 1.18
C MET A 48 -3.57 -7.47 2.11
N ILE A 49 -2.35 -7.13 1.69
CA ILE A 49 -1.14 -7.41 2.47
C ILE A 49 -0.98 -6.34 3.55
N SER A 50 -0.60 -6.76 4.76
CA SER A 50 -0.20 -5.84 5.82
C SER A 50 1.24 -5.39 5.57
N GLU A 51 1.42 -4.10 5.30
CA GLU A 51 2.72 -3.47 5.01
C GLU A 51 2.91 -2.27 5.96
N ASP A 52 4.05 -2.19 6.65
CA ASP A 52 4.31 -1.15 7.64
C ASP A 52 4.48 0.26 7.05
N PHE A 53 4.71 0.36 5.73
CA PHE A 53 4.78 1.62 4.99
C PHE A 53 3.54 2.51 5.19
N GLY A 54 2.38 1.91 5.46
CA GLY A 54 1.13 2.61 5.78
C GLY A 54 1.25 3.52 7.02
N ALA A 55 2.08 3.17 8.00
CA ALA A 55 2.32 3.99 9.19
C ALA A 55 2.92 5.36 8.84
N PHE A 56 3.69 5.43 7.76
CA PHE A 56 4.23 6.68 7.27
C PHE A 56 3.16 7.47 6.50
N SER A 57 2.26 6.87 5.71
CA SER A 57 1.36 7.61 4.79
C SER A 57 0.42 8.65 5.46
N ALA A 58 0.19 8.58 6.78
CA ALA A 58 -0.71 9.48 7.49
C ALA A 58 -0.32 10.97 7.49
N LYS A 59 0.97 11.33 7.33
CA LYS A 59 1.44 12.74 7.50
C LYS A 59 2.17 13.36 6.31
N ASN A 60 2.55 12.60 5.28
CA ASN A 60 3.28 13.17 4.13
C ASN A 60 2.91 12.44 2.82
N PRO A 61 2.99 13.13 1.66
CA PRO A 61 2.77 12.53 0.35
C PRO A 61 3.68 11.35 0.09
N ARG A 62 3.11 10.19 -0.24
CA ARG A 62 3.82 8.92 -0.42
C ARG A 62 3.16 8.00 -1.44
N LEU A 63 3.98 7.08 -1.95
CA LEU A 63 3.61 6.05 -2.91
C LEU A 63 4.34 4.74 -2.58
N PHE A 64 3.62 3.63 -2.62
CA PHE A 64 4.18 2.29 -2.64
C PHE A 64 4.05 1.68 -4.05
N HIS A 65 5.15 1.14 -4.59
CA HIS A 65 5.22 0.58 -5.95
C HIS A 65 5.82 -0.83 -5.92
N LEU A 66 5.23 -1.76 -6.68
CA LEU A 66 5.65 -3.15 -6.73
C LEU A 66 6.40 -3.43 -8.03
N PHE A 67 7.61 -3.99 -7.92
CA PHE A 67 8.33 -4.55 -9.07
C PHE A 67 8.04 -6.04 -9.19
N ARG A 68 7.46 -6.45 -10.32
CA ARG A 68 7.27 -7.88 -10.62
C ARG A 68 8.49 -8.40 -11.39
N GLN A 69 9.29 -9.27 -10.77
CA GLN A 69 10.31 -10.01 -11.52
C GLN A 69 9.65 -11.06 -12.42
N ARG A 70 10.06 -11.11 -13.70
CA ARG A 70 9.72 -12.23 -14.58
C ARG A 70 10.65 -13.39 -14.22
N ARG A 71 10.08 -14.53 -13.82
CA ARG A 71 10.83 -15.79 -13.74
C ARG A 71 11.15 -16.30 -15.14
#